data_AF-A0A8J5MK54-F1
#
_entry.id   AF-A0A8J5MK54-F1
#
_cell.length_a   1.000
_cell.length_b   1.000
_cell.length_c   1.000
_cell.angle_alpha   90.00
_cell.angle_beta   90.00
_cell.angle_gamma   90.00
#
_symmetry.space_group_name_H-M   'P 1'
#
loop_
_entity.id
_entity.type
_entity.pdbx_description
1 polymer ?
#
loop_
_entity_poly.entity_id
_entity_poly.type
_entity_poly.pdbx_seq_one_letter_code
_entity_poly.pdbx_strand_id
1 'polypeptide(L)'
;MSGGAGYVLSREALRKFVEEAIPNPKKCRPDHAGAEDVEIGKCMQNVGVKAVDSRDSLGRGRFFPFVPEHHLVPGHIGPKNWYWDWIYYPSKVGLDCCSDTAVSFHYVPPNKMYELEYFLYHLRPYGINHQDPFPPPLPPDTKSIPQKVIEQYKKDSVYTIQHSDDNTKQSRQENQGSEAKRQQTSKDGNTADVSLRRKDDKSKVVS
;
A
#
# COMPACT_ATOMS: atom_id res chain seq x y z
N MET A 1 15.31 13.24 6.87
CA MET A 1 14.37 12.16 6.48
C MET A 1 13.01 12.55 7.00
N SER A 2 11.95 12.49 6.18
CA SER A 2 10.58 12.73 6.65
C SER A 2 9.93 11.38 6.92
N GLY A 3 9.34 11.21 8.10
CA GLY A 3 8.72 9.95 8.52
C GLY A 3 7.48 9.58 7.72
N GLY A 4 6.74 10.58 7.22
CA GLY A 4 5.46 10.37 6.54
C GLY A 4 5.56 9.49 5.29
N ALA A 5 6.61 9.67 4.48
CA ALA A 5 6.83 8.84 3.30
C ALA A 5 7.31 7.42 3.65
N GLY A 6 7.70 7.18 4.90
CA GLY A 6 8.40 5.98 5.34
C GLY A 6 9.90 6.01 5.01
N TYR A 7 10.61 5.05 5.60
CA TYR A 7 12.05 4.84 5.42
C TYR A 7 12.34 3.36 5.25
N VAL A 8 13.39 3.02 4.50
CA VAL A 8 13.85 1.64 4.28
C VAL A 8 15.13 1.42 5.06
N LEU A 9 15.15 0.37 5.87
CA LEU A 9 16.29 0.01 6.70
C LEU A 9 16.88 -1.32 6.23
N SER A 10 18.20 -1.40 6.18
CA SER A 10 18.84 -2.70 6.09
C SER A 10 18.61 -3.50 7.37
N ARG A 11 18.70 -4.83 7.27
CA ARG A 11 18.57 -5.71 8.44
C ARG A 11 19.52 -5.32 9.57
N GLU A 12 20.76 -4.99 9.23
CA GLU A 12 21.77 -4.59 10.21
C GLU A 12 21.47 -3.20 10.81
N ALA A 13 20.94 -2.26 10.03
CA ALA A 13 20.50 -0.97 10.55
C ALA A 13 19.38 -1.13 11.59
N LEU A 14 18.39 -1.99 11.30
CA LEU A 14 17.31 -2.29 12.23
C LEU A 14 17.83 -2.99 13.49
N ARG A 15 18.72 -3.99 13.35
CA ARG A 15 19.33 -4.69 14.49
C ARG A 15 20.06 -3.71 15.41
N LYS A 16 20.94 -2.86 14.85
CA LYS A 16 21.65 -1.82 15.63
C LYS A 16 20.71 -0.83 16.29
N PHE A 17 19.65 -0.41 15.59
CA PHE A 17 18.67 0.50 16.16
C PHE A 17 17.98 -0.10 17.40
N VAL A 18 17.51 -1.34 17.30
CA VAL A 18 16.76 -2.02 18.37
C VAL A 18 17.66 -2.48 19.51
N GLU A 19 18.80 -3.09 19.21
CA GLU A 19 19.65 -3.74 20.21
C GLU A 19 20.68 -2.78 20.83
N GLU A 20 21.12 -1.76 20.09
CA GLU A 20 22.25 -0.91 20.51
C GLU A 20 21.88 0.56 20.72
N ALA A 21 20.88 1.09 20.00
CA ALA A 21 20.49 2.50 20.07
C ALA A 21 19.40 2.72 21.12
N ILE A 22 18.22 2.13 20.93
CA ILE A 22 17.03 2.34 21.80
C ILE A 22 17.33 2.09 23.30
N PRO A 23 18.01 1.00 23.70
CA PRO A 23 18.25 0.73 25.12
C PRO A 23 19.24 1.70 25.78
N ASN A 24 19.95 2.51 25.00
CA ASN A 24 21.01 3.38 25.49
C ASN A 24 20.57 4.86 25.50
N PRO A 25 20.29 5.45 26.68
CA PRO A 25 19.82 6.83 26.80
C PRO A 25 20.87 7.87 26.39
N LYS A 26 22.14 7.48 26.16
CA LYS A 26 23.18 8.36 25.61
C LYS A 26 23.16 8.40 24.08
N LYS A 27 22.51 7.44 23.42
CA LYS A 27 22.41 7.32 21.96
C LYS A 27 21.04 7.72 21.45
N CYS A 28 20.00 7.38 22.20
CA CYS A 28 18.62 7.71 21.91
C CYS A 28 18.02 8.53 23.04
N ARG A 29 17.09 9.42 22.69
CA ARG A 29 16.30 10.14 23.67
C ARG A 29 15.46 9.14 24.49
N PRO A 30 15.47 9.23 25.84
CA PRO A 30 14.75 8.27 26.69
C PRO A 30 13.28 8.63 26.95
N ASP A 31 12.86 9.85 26.64
CA ASP A 31 11.46 10.27 26.76
C ASP A 31 10.69 10.04 25.44
N HIS A 32 9.39 10.32 25.44
CA HIS A 32 8.52 10.16 24.26
C HIS A 32 8.28 11.48 23.50
N ALA A 33 9.16 12.47 23.66
CA ALA A 33 8.99 13.78 23.04
C ALA A 33 9.89 13.93 21.80
N GLY A 34 9.56 14.92 20.95
CA GLY A 34 10.25 15.19 19.69
C GLY A 34 9.51 14.59 18.49
N ALA A 35 10.03 14.87 17.30
CA ALA A 35 9.54 14.28 16.06
C ALA A 35 10.22 12.92 15.85
N GLU A 36 9.43 11.86 15.72
CA GLU A 36 9.92 10.48 15.62
C GLU A 36 10.98 10.31 14.53
N ASP A 37 10.75 10.90 13.36
CA ASP A 37 11.62 10.82 12.19
C ASP A 37 12.97 11.52 12.38
N VAL A 38 12.99 12.60 13.14
CA VAL A 38 14.22 13.28 13.56
C VAL A 38 14.97 12.44 14.59
N GLU A 39 14.28 11.90 15.58
CA GLU A 39 14.90 11.15 16.67
C GLU A 39 15.43 9.78 16.22
N ILE A 40 14.70 9.04 15.38
CA ILE A 40 15.21 7.79 14.79
C ILE A 40 16.47 8.03 13.96
N GLY A 41 16.52 9.13 13.20
CA GLY A 41 17.69 9.53 12.43
C GLY A 41 18.92 9.76 13.31
N LYS A 42 18.77 10.51 14.42
CA LYS A 42 19.84 10.73 15.41
C LYS A 42 20.30 9.43 16.05
N CYS A 43 19.36 8.61 16.51
CA CYS A 43 19.63 7.29 17.10
C CYS A 43 20.48 6.41 16.19
N MET A 44 20.08 6.29 14.92
CA MET A 44 20.78 5.50 13.91
C MET A 44 22.19 6.03 13.64
N GLN A 45 22.34 7.35 13.51
CA GLN A 45 23.64 7.98 13.33
C GLN A 45 24.58 7.67 14.51
N ASN A 46 24.08 7.70 15.74
CA ASN A 46 24.85 7.42 16.97
C ASN A 46 25.32 5.95 17.08
N VAL A 47 24.73 5.01 16.32
CA VAL A 47 25.19 3.62 16.20
C VAL A 47 25.92 3.35 14.88
N GLY A 48 26.31 4.40 14.16
CA GLY A 48 27.09 4.32 12.93
C GLY A 48 26.28 3.83 11.71
N VAL A 49 24.96 3.86 11.76
CA VAL A 49 24.11 3.64 10.59
C VAL A 49 24.13 4.91 9.73
N LYS A 50 24.43 4.74 8.44
CA LYS A 50 24.55 5.85 7.49
C LYS A 50 23.30 5.96 6.64
N ALA A 51 22.80 7.19 6.48
CA ALA A 51 21.82 7.49 5.45
C ALA A 51 22.46 7.38 4.07
N VAL A 52 21.72 6.82 3.12
CA VAL A 52 22.16 6.62 1.73
C VAL A 52 21.31 7.50 0.81
N ASP A 53 21.93 8.04 -0.23
CA ASP A 53 21.21 8.76 -1.29
C ASP A 53 20.30 7.79 -2.05
N SER A 54 18.99 8.03 -1.99
CA SER A 54 17.98 7.18 -2.61
C SER A 54 17.53 7.69 -3.99
N ARG A 55 18.06 8.82 -4.45
CA ARG A 55 17.68 9.40 -5.75
C ARG A 55 18.06 8.48 -6.90
N ASP A 56 17.36 8.62 -8.02
CA ASP A 56 17.72 7.90 -9.24
C ASP A 56 18.98 8.48 -9.91
N SER A 57 19.38 7.89 -11.04
CA SER A 57 20.54 8.33 -11.83
C SER A 57 20.41 9.75 -12.39
N LEU A 58 19.21 10.30 -12.44
CA LEU A 58 18.91 11.67 -12.87
C LEU A 58 18.82 12.63 -11.68
N GLY A 59 19.03 12.15 -10.44
CA GLY A 59 18.94 12.95 -9.23
C GLY A 59 17.50 13.25 -8.78
N ARG A 60 16.50 12.49 -9.23
CA ARG A 60 15.09 12.65 -8.85
C ARG A 60 14.75 11.87 -7.59
N GLY A 61 13.83 12.39 -6.78
CA GLY A 61 13.44 11.80 -5.50
C GLY A 61 12.70 10.46 -5.64
N ARG A 62 12.72 9.64 -4.57
CA ARG A 62 11.95 8.39 -4.49
C ARG A 62 10.98 8.29 -3.29
N PHE A 63 11.15 9.13 -2.27
CA PHE A 63 10.32 9.15 -1.08
C PHE A 63 9.77 10.57 -0.90
N PHE A 64 8.45 10.72 -0.87
CA PHE A 64 7.80 12.02 -0.98
C PHE A 64 6.87 12.30 0.21
N PRO A 65 7.07 13.41 0.95
CA PRO A 65 6.29 13.73 2.15
C PRO A 65 4.88 14.24 1.86
N PHE A 66 4.50 14.36 0.58
CA PHE A 66 3.16 14.76 0.14
C PHE A 66 2.64 13.81 -0.94
N VAL A 67 1.37 14.00 -1.30
CA VAL A 67 0.72 13.30 -2.41
C VAL A 67 1.41 13.60 -3.75
N PRO A 68 1.32 12.71 -4.76
CA PRO A 68 1.96 12.92 -6.06
C PRO A 68 1.63 14.27 -6.71
N GLU A 69 0.37 14.70 -6.61
CA GLU A 69 -0.12 15.97 -7.16
C GLU A 69 0.71 17.17 -6.70
N HIS A 70 1.10 17.22 -5.42
CA HIS A 70 1.83 18.36 -4.88
C HIS A 70 3.26 18.50 -5.46
N HIS A 71 3.86 17.39 -5.90
CA HIS A 71 5.18 17.40 -6.50
C HIS A 71 5.12 17.61 -8.02
N LEU A 72 4.05 17.14 -8.67
CA LEU A 72 3.86 17.19 -10.12
C LEU A 72 3.24 18.52 -10.61
N VAL A 73 2.38 19.15 -9.82
CA VAL A 73 1.67 20.36 -10.21
C VAL A 73 2.32 21.59 -9.55
N PRO A 74 2.80 22.58 -10.33
CA PRO A 74 3.36 23.80 -9.78
C PRO A 74 2.38 24.56 -8.88
N GLY A 75 2.89 25.13 -7.79
CA GLY A 75 2.12 25.99 -6.88
C GLY A 75 1.52 25.31 -5.65
N HIS A 76 1.48 23.97 -5.60
CA HIS A 76 0.96 23.25 -4.42
C HIS A 76 1.91 23.31 -3.22
N ILE A 77 3.21 23.19 -3.45
CA ILE A 77 4.23 23.38 -2.41
C ILE A 77 4.71 24.84 -2.48
N GLY A 78 4.11 25.69 -1.66
CA GLY A 78 4.47 27.12 -1.61
C GLY A 78 5.95 27.35 -1.27
N PRO A 79 6.54 28.49 -1.68
CA PRO A 79 7.97 28.76 -1.54
C PRO A 79 8.45 28.89 -0.08
N LYS A 80 7.53 29.13 0.86
CA LYS A 80 7.82 29.23 2.31
C LYS A 80 7.44 27.96 3.08
N ASN A 81 7.22 26.85 2.38
CA ASN A 81 6.88 25.58 3.02
C ASN A 81 8.14 24.96 3.66
N TRP A 82 7.99 24.37 4.85
CA TRP A 82 9.06 23.66 5.56
C TRP A 82 9.81 22.64 4.69
N TYR A 83 9.12 22.07 3.69
CA TYR A 83 9.72 21.12 2.76
C TYR A 83 11.02 21.65 2.15
N TRP A 84 11.07 22.92 1.77
CA TRP A 84 12.26 23.52 1.18
C TRP A 84 13.38 23.76 2.19
N ASP A 85 13.04 23.96 3.46
CA ASP A 85 14.01 24.17 4.54
C ASP A 85 14.68 22.86 5.00
N TRP A 86 13.95 21.74 4.89
CA TRP A 86 14.36 20.43 5.43
C TRP A 86 14.74 19.40 4.37
N ILE A 87 14.69 19.77 3.08
CA ILE A 87 15.13 18.89 2.01
C ILE A 87 16.65 18.91 1.87
N TYR A 88 17.27 17.74 1.99
CA TYR A 88 18.73 17.61 1.90
C TYR A 88 19.24 17.78 0.47
N TYR A 89 18.49 17.25 -0.51
CA TYR A 89 18.81 17.36 -1.93
C TYR A 89 17.74 18.22 -2.61
N PRO A 90 18.10 19.29 -3.35
CA PRO A 90 17.13 20.10 -4.06
C PRO A 90 16.22 19.25 -4.96
N SER A 91 14.90 19.44 -4.83
CA SER A 91 13.91 18.79 -5.69
C SER A 91 13.38 19.80 -6.72
N LYS A 92 13.18 19.33 -7.94
CA LYS A 92 12.39 20.06 -8.94
C LYS A 92 10.90 19.86 -8.67
N VAL A 93 10.08 20.74 -9.23
CA VAL A 93 8.62 20.62 -9.31
C VAL A 93 8.25 20.32 -10.76
N GLY A 94 7.18 19.56 -10.98
CA GLY A 94 6.78 19.11 -12.32
C GLY A 94 7.15 17.67 -12.59
N LEU A 95 7.09 17.25 -13.86
CA LEU A 95 7.39 15.88 -14.26
C LEU A 95 8.82 15.42 -13.93
N ASP A 96 9.74 16.38 -13.76
CA ASP A 96 11.13 16.12 -13.35
C ASP A 96 11.33 15.96 -11.83
N CYS A 97 10.30 16.14 -11.00
CA CYS A 97 10.42 15.98 -9.54
C CYS A 97 10.81 14.56 -9.13
N CYS A 98 10.28 13.61 -9.89
CA CYS A 98 9.95 12.31 -9.37
C CYS A 98 10.57 11.22 -10.24
N SER A 99 11.30 10.32 -9.60
CA SER A 99 11.91 9.17 -10.25
C SER A 99 10.84 8.28 -10.87
N ASP A 100 11.11 7.72 -12.05
CA ASP A 100 10.20 6.72 -12.66
C ASP A 100 10.11 5.44 -11.80
N THR A 101 11.12 5.21 -10.95
CA THR A 101 11.13 4.21 -9.88
C THR A 101 10.86 4.82 -8.49
N ALA A 102 9.95 5.79 -8.37
CA ALA A 102 9.53 6.32 -7.08
C ALA A 102 8.96 5.21 -6.19
N VAL A 103 9.19 5.31 -4.88
CA VAL A 103 8.87 4.25 -3.90
C VAL A 103 7.61 4.58 -3.11
N SER A 104 7.47 5.80 -2.60
CA SER A 104 6.33 6.15 -1.75
C SER A 104 5.98 7.63 -1.74
N PHE A 105 4.69 7.89 -1.51
CA PHE A 105 4.10 9.22 -1.33
C PHE A 105 3.24 9.21 -0.07
N HIS A 106 3.35 10.24 0.75
CA HIS A 106 2.57 10.38 1.97
C HIS A 106 1.21 11.04 1.71
N TYR A 107 0.29 10.94 2.67
CA TYR A 107 -1.06 11.53 2.61
C TYR A 107 -1.95 11.07 1.44
N VAL A 108 -1.62 9.96 0.77
CA VAL A 108 -2.45 9.41 -0.31
C VAL A 108 -3.74 8.83 0.28
N PRO A 109 -4.93 9.36 -0.05
CA PRO A 109 -6.19 8.85 0.50
C PRO A 109 -6.58 7.51 -0.18
N PRO A 110 -7.46 6.70 0.44
CA PRO A 110 -7.82 5.37 -0.09
C PRO A 110 -8.28 5.39 -1.55
N ASN A 111 -9.15 6.32 -1.94
CA ASN A 111 -9.63 6.41 -3.33
C ASN A 111 -8.49 6.69 -4.32
N LYS A 112 -7.51 7.52 -3.93
CA LYS A 112 -6.34 7.81 -4.75
C LYS A 112 -5.43 6.60 -4.90
N MET A 113 -5.35 5.73 -3.89
CA MET A 113 -4.60 4.46 -4.01
C MET A 113 -5.20 3.58 -5.12
N TYR A 114 -6.53 3.46 -5.20
CA TYR A 114 -7.19 2.72 -6.28
C TYR A 114 -6.97 3.35 -7.67
N GLU A 115 -6.99 4.68 -7.78
CA GLU A 115 -6.64 5.37 -9.02
C GLU A 115 -5.20 5.07 -9.45
N LEU A 116 -4.25 5.16 -8.52
CA LEU A 116 -2.83 4.87 -8.78
C LEU A 116 -2.65 3.39 -9.19
N GLU A 117 -3.30 2.46 -8.50
CA GLU A 117 -3.28 1.04 -8.86
C GLU A 117 -3.77 0.83 -10.30
N TYR A 118 -4.92 1.41 -10.63
CA TYR A 118 -5.48 1.31 -11.98
C TYR A 118 -4.53 1.88 -13.04
N PHE A 119 -4.00 3.09 -12.82
CA PHE A 119 -3.14 3.74 -13.81
C PHE A 119 -1.75 3.10 -13.94
N LEU A 120 -1.18 2.57 -12.87
CA LEU A 120 0.16 1.97 -12.88
C LEU A 120 0.15 0.51 -13.32
N TYR A 121 -0.83 -0.28 -12.88
CA TYR A 121 -0.80 -1.73 -13.03
C TYR A 121 -1.79 -2.25 -14.07
N HIS A 122 -2.93 -1.60 -14.25
CA HIS A 122 -4.04 -2.13 -15.07
C HIS A 122 -4.22 -1.41 -16.41
N LEU A 123 -4.03 -0.09 -16.46
CA LEU A 123 -4.17 0.68 -17.68
C LEU A 123 -3.10 0.22 -18.70
N ARG A 124 -3.54 -0.02 -19.94
CA ARG A 124 -2.68 -0.37 -21.07
C ARG A 124 -2.94 0.64 -22.19
N PRO A 125 -2.20 1.76 -22.23
CA PRO A 125 -2.36 2.75 -23.28
C PRO A 125 -2.11 2.12 -24.65
N TYR A 126 -3.00 2.41 -25.61
CA TYR A 126 -2.85 1.89 -26.97
C TYR A 126 -1.51 2.34 -27.57
N GLY A 127 -0.78 1.41 -28.18
CA GLY A 127 0.50 1.69 -28.83
C GLY A 127 1.71 1.72 -27.90
N ILE A 128 1.55 1.55 -26.57
CA ILE A 128 2.66 1.42 -25.63
C ILE A 128 2.80 -0.05 -25.25
N ASN A 129 3.89 -0.67 -25.68
CA ASN A 129 4.25 -2.01 -25.25
C ASN A 129 5.17 -1.91 -24.03
N HIS A 130 4.63 -2.09 -22.83
CA HIS A 130 5.41 -2.12 -21.60
C HIS A 130 6.32 -3.35 -21.65
N GLN A 131 7.59 -3.15 -22.02
CA GLN A 131 8.59 -4.22 -22.06
C GLN A 131 9.15 -4.56 -20.69
N ASP A 132 8.83 -3.78 -19.66
CA ASP A 132 9.09 -4.15 -18.29
C ASP A 132 7.97 -5.09 -17.84
N PRO A 133 8.16 -6.42 -17.82
CA PRO A 133 7.32 -7.23 -16.96
C PRO A 133 7.47 -6.61 -15.58
N PHE A 134 6.35 -6.32 -14.91
CA PHE A 134 6.39 -6.10 -13.47
C PHE A 134 7.30 -7.19 -12.92
N PRO A 135 8.43 -6.87 -12.24
CA PRO A 135 9.27 -7.92 -11.73
C PRO A 135 8.32 -8.81 -10.93
N PRO A 136 8.25 -10.13 -11.23
CA PRO A 136 7.43 -11.02 -10.42
C PRO A 136 7.76 -10.69 -8.98
N PRO A 137 6.75 -10.56 -8.09
CA PRO A 137 6.98 -10.13 -6.71
C PRO A 137 8.22 -10.83 -6.22
N LEU A 138 9.27 -10.05 -5.92
CA LEU A 138 10.58 -10.63 -5.64
C LEU A 138 10.35 -11.73 -4.62
N PRO A 139 10.74 -12.98 -4.90
CA PRO A 139 10.55 -14.04 -3.93
C PRO A 139 11.16 -13.52 -2.63
N PRO A 140 10.42 -13.59 -1.51
CA PRO A 140 10.87 -12.98 -0.27
C PRO A 140 12.31 -13.46 -0.01
N ASP A 141 13.24 -12.54 0.21
CA ASP A 141 14.61 -12.92 0.53
C ASP A 141 14.63 -13.62 1.89
N THR A 142 14.53 -14.95 1.84
CA THR A 142 14.46 -15.81 3.01
C THR A 142 15.83 -16.13 3.57
N LYS A 143 16.93 -15.82 2.86
CA LYS A 143 18.29 -16.17 3.31
C LYS A 143 18.62 -15.59 4.67
N SER A 144 17.99 -14.47 5.00
CA SER A 144 18.24 -13.71 6.21
C SER A 144 17.09 -13.80 7.23
N ILE A 145 16.04 -14.57 6.93
CA ILE A 145 14.93 -14.86 7.84
C ILE A 145 15.25 -16.16 8.59
N PRO A 146 15.20 -16.19 9.94
CA PRO A 146 15.41 -17.42 10.69
C PRO A 146 14.43 -18.52 10.26
N GLN A 147 14.91 -19.75 10.10
CA GLN A 147 14.13 -20.88 9.58
C GLN A 147 12.81 -21.09 10.35
N LYS A 148 12.83 -20.90 11.66
CA LYS A 148 11.66 -21.01 12.54
C LYS A 148 10.53 -20.03 12.14
N VAL A 149 10.87 -18.82 11.71
CA VAL A 149 9.90 -17.81 11.26
C VAL A 149 9.30 -18.20 9.91
N ILE A 150 10.13 -18.75 9.01
CA ILE A 150 9.66 -19.27 7.71
C ILE A 150 8.71 -20.45 7.94
N GLU A 151 9.05 -21.37 8.83
CA GLU A 151 8.23 -22.54 9.18
C GLU A 151 6.90 -22.13 9.82
N GLN A 152 6.92 -21.14 10.72
CA GLN A 152 5.70 -20.59 11.32
C GLN A 152 4.80 -19.94 10.26
N TYR A 153 5.34 -19.09 9.40
CA TYR A 153 4.57 -18.47 8.31
C TYR A 153 3.95 -19.51 7.37
N LYS A 154 4.70 -20.56 7.01
CA LYS A 154 4.19 -21.66 6.19
C LYS A 154 3.06 -22.42 6.89
N LYS A 155 3.17 -22.64 8.20
CA LYS A 155 2.13 -23.30 8.99
C LYS A 155 0.85 -22.46 9.04
N ASP A 156 0.97 -21.17 9.26
CA ASP A 156 -0.16 -20.24 9.37
C ASP A 156 -0.86 -20.03 8.02
N SER A 157 -0.08 -19.96 6.93
CA SER A 157 -0.63 -19.86 5.57
C SER A 157 -1.34 -21.15 5.12
N VAL A 158 -0.80 -22.33 5.44
CA VAL A 158 -1.47 -23.62 5.18
C VAL A 158 -2.74 -23.77 6.00
N TYR A 159 -2.72 -23.39 7.29
CA TYR A 159 -3.92 -23.41 8.15
C TYR A 159 -5.03 -22.50 7.62
N THR A 160 -4.66 -21.34 7.09
CA THR A 160 -5.61 -20.38 6.50
C THR A 160 -6.25 -20.95 5.23
N ILE A 161 -5.46 -21.57 4.35
CA ILE A 161 -5.94 -22.17 3.10
C ILE A 161 -6.86 -23.37 3.40
N GLN A 162 -6.50 -24.21 4.36
CA GLN A 162 -7.31 -25.36 4.78
C GLN A 162 -8.64 -24.94 5.40
N HIS A 163 -8.66 -23.91 6.25
CA HIS A 163 -9.91 -23.38 6.84
C HIS A 163 -10.81 -22.68 5.82
N SER A 164 -10.26 -22.02 4.81
CA SER A 164 -11.06 -21.47 3.72
C SER A 164 -11.69 -22.57 2.85
N ASP A 165 -10.97 -23.68 2.62
CA ASP A 165 -11.49 -24.81 1.85
C ASP A 165 -12.58 -25.58 2.62
N ASP A 166 -12.44 -25.73 3.94
CA ASP A 166 -13.44 -26.40 4.77
C ASP A 166 -14.71 -25.56 4.95
N ASN A 167 -14.60 -24.23 5.13
CA ASN A 167 -15.76 -23.33 5.12
C ASN A 167 -16.51 -23.32 3.77
N THR A 168 -15.77 -23.49 2.67
CA THR A 168 -16.36 -23.58 1.31
C THR A 168 -17.06 -24.93 1.08
N LYS A 169 -16.63 -26.00 1.75
CA LYS A 169 -17.32 -27.30 1.73
C LYS A 169 -18.54 -27.34 2.63
N GLN A 170 -18.49 -26.71 3.81
CA GLN A 170 -19.62 -26.62 4.74
C GLN A 170 -20.78 -25.80 4.14
N SER A 171 -20.49 -24.67 3.50
CA SER A 171 -21.50 -23.86 2.80
C SER A 171 -22.11 -24.56 1.58
N ARG A 172 -21.39 -25.47 0.92
CA ARG A 172 -21.93 -26.31 -0.16
C ARG A 172 -22.84 -27.42 0.36
N GLN A 173 -22.58 -27.99 1.53
CA GLN A 173 -23.45 -28.99 2.15
C GLN A 173 -24.74 -28.37 2.71
N GLU A 174 -24.68 -27.16 3.27
CA GLU A 174 -25.87 -26.43 3.74
C GLU A 174 -26.79 -26.00 2.59
N ASN A 175 -26.23 -25.61 1.43
CA ASN A 175 -27.01 -25.28 0.24
C ASN A 175 -27.66 -26.49 -0.44
N GLN A 176 -27.03 -27.68 -0.40
CA GLN A 176 -27.64 -28.91 -0.91
C GLN A 176 -28.79 -29.42 -0.01
N GLY A 177 -28.74 -29.12 1.30
CA GLY A 177 -29.84 -29.43 2.23
C GLY A 177 -31.07 -28.51 2.07
N SER A 178 -30.87 -27.28 1.59
CA SER A 178 -31.96 -26.30 1.40
C SER A 178 -32.65 -26.42 0.03
N GLU A 179 -31.96 -26.86 -1.02
CA GLU A 179 -32.57 -27.15 -2.33
C GLU A 179 -33.49 -28.40 -2.29
N ALA A 180 -33.13 -29.43 -1.52
CA ALA A 180 -33.97 -30.61 -1.33
C ALA A 180 -35.28 -30.31 -0.57
N LYS A 181 -35.30 -29.27 0.27
CA LYS A 181 -36.51 -28.82 1.00
C LYS A 181 -37.42 -27.91 0.18
N ARG A 182 -36.91 -27.30 -0.90
CA ARG A 182 -37.67 -26.35 -1.74
C ARG A 182 -38.47 -27.02 -2.85
N GLN A 183 -38.09 -28.22 -3.28
CA GLN A 183 -38.81 -28.97 -4.32
C GLN A 183 -40.02 -29.77 -3.78
N GLN A 184 -40.21 -29.85 -2.47
CA GLN A 184 -41.32 -30.60 -1.86
C GLN A 184 -42.53 -29.73 -1.51
N THR A 185 -42.43 -28.40 -1.63
CA THR A 185 -43.50 -27.44 -1.28
C THR A 185 -44.18 -26.77 -2.48
N SER A 186 -43.88 -27.15 -3.73
CA SER A 186 -44.48 -26.53 -4.93
C SER A 186 -45.59 -27.35 -5.62
N LYS A 187 -46.15 -28.37 -4.96
CA LYS A 187 -47.22 -29.21 -5.54
C LYS A 187 -48.65 -28.88 -5.06
N ASP A 188 -48.83 -27.97 -4.10
CA ASP A 188 -50.17 -27.61 -3.62
C ASP A 188 -50.36 -26.09 -3.67
N GLY A 189 -51.34 -25.61 -4.43
CA GLY A 189 -51.89 -24.24 -4.29
C GLY A 189 -51.90 -23.39 -5.55
N ASN A 190 -52.91 -23.61 -6.38
CA ASN A 190 -53.37 -22.73 -7.46
C ASN A 190 -54.28 -21.63 -6.88
N THR A 191 -54.13 -20.34 -7.22
CA THR A 191 -55.21 -19.40 -7.69
C THR A 191 -54.85 -17.90 -7.64
N ALA A 192 -55.34 -17.19 -8.69
CA ALA A 192 -55.78 -15.78 -8.80
C ALA A 192 -54.74 -14.64 -8.61
N ASP A 193 -54.37 -13.86 -9.65
CA ASP A 193 -55.11 -12.78 -10.37
C ASP A 193 -54.78 -11.37 -9.82
N VAL A 194 -54.85 -10.38 -10.73
CA VAL A 194 -54.89 -8.91 -10.59
C VAL A 194 -53.63 -8.12 -11.03
N SER A 195 -53.56 -7.90 -12.36
CA SER A 195 -53.63 -6.60 -13.07
C SER A 195 -52.72 -5.38 -12.72
N LEU A 196 -52.09 -4.85 -13.81
CA LEU A 196 -51.85 -3.42 -14.17
C LEU A 196 -50.88 -2.60 -13.28
N ARG A 197 -49.88 -1.82 -13.76
CA ARG A 197 -49.76 -0.94 -14.95
C ARG A 197 -48.28 -0.55 -15.15
N ARG A 198 -47.86 -0.41 -16.42
CA ARG A 198 -46.64 0.32 -16.84
C ARG A 198 -46.84 1.84 -16.72
N LYS A 199 -45.78 2.57 -16.36
CA LYS A 199 -45.52 3.93 -16.84
C LYS A 199 -44.04 4.11 -17.11
N ASP A 200 -43.73 4.33 -18.38
CA ASP A 200 -42.50 4.92 -18.88
C ASP A 200 -42.41 6.39 -18.45
N ASP A 201 -41.21 6.92 -18.21
CA ASP A 201 -40.92 8.31 -18.57
C ASP A 201 -39.45 8.52 -18.94
N LYS A 202 -39.25 9.35 -19.97
CA LYS A 202 -38.02 9.64 -20.70
C LYS A 202 -37.38 10.96 -20.23
N SER A 203 -36.06 11.01 -20.40
CA SER A 203 -35.25 12.19 -20.80
C SER A 203 -34.97 13.30 -19.78
N LYS A 204 -33.67 13.63 -19.61
CA LYS A 204 -33.03 14.79 -20.28
C LYS A 204 -31.53 14.88 -20.00
N VAL A 205 -30.78 15.03 -21.10
CA VAL A 205 -29.44 15.62 -21.24
C VAL A 205 -29.55 17.14 -21.04
N VAL A 206 -28.49 17.81 -20.54
CA VAL A 206 -27.94 19.11 -21.01
C VAL A 206 -26.75 19.56 -20.13
N SER A 207 -25.67 19.96 -20.83
CA SER A 207 -24.51 20.82 -20.52
C SER A 207 -23.60 20.52 -19.32
#